data_AF-A0AA88AH24-F1
#
_entry.id   AF-A0AA88AH24-F1
#
_cell.length_a   1.000
_cell.length_b   1.000
_cell.length_c   1.000
_cell.angle_alpha   90.00
_cell.angle_beta   90.00
_cell.angle_gamma   90.00
#
_symmetry.space_group_name_H-M   'P 1'
#
loop_
_entity.id
_entity.type
_entity.pdbx_description
1 polymer ?
#
loop_
_entity_poly.entity_id
_entity_poly.type
_entity_poly.pdbx_seq_one_letter_code
_entity_poly.pdbx_strand_id
1 'polypeptide(L)'
;MLVSGWEEDLIPAAKRPEWLKIIEEKLRKEKANKKIKLGLVNLDHHGQHDGLRGLAEVETVPVRFDRLTGVNKREWEEYFPEWIDEHNKWGPPRCPDIPLPALGRYADLDVVVASVPCGNSTKKGVRDVFRLQVNMVAANLAVTSGWGNHGRVHRMVYVVFVGSCGPMVEIFRCDDLVKHQKGEYWVYRPEMRRLKQKENNQHLVDVMEDSASFKFYQNFSQNSTNFTIAEE
;
A
#
# COMPACT_ATOMS: atom_id res chain seq x y z
N MET A 1 -15.92 31.05 49.33
CA MET A 1 -16.54 30.57 48.08
C MET A 1 -15.50 30.73 47.00
N LEU A 2 -14.90 29.63 46.55
CA LEU A 2 -13.96 29.60 45.43
C LEU A 2 -14.65 28.80 44.33
N VAL A 3 -15.07 29.47 43.26
CA VAL A 3 -15.46 28.82 42.01
C VAL A 3 -14.90 29.66 40.87
N SER A 4 -13.85 29.14 40.26
CA SER A 4 -13.43 29.41 38.87
C SER A 4 -12.10 28.66 38.72
N GLY A 5 -11.87 27.79 37.76
CA GLY A 5 -12.64 27.27 36.65
C GLY A 5 -11.62 26.34 36.03
N TRP A 6 -11.87 25.03 36.05
CA TRP A 6 -11.01 24.10 35.35
C TRP A 6 -11.41 24.24 33.89
N GLU A 7 -10.58 24.96 33.14
CA GLU A 7 -10.53 24.91 31.68
C GLU A 7 -10.49 23.42 31.31
N GLU A 8 -11.60 22.90 30.82
CA GLU A 8 -11.62 21.57 30.21
C GLU A 8 -10.71 21.68 28.99
N ASP A 9 -9.50 21.12 29.13
CA ASP A 9 -8.60 20.83 28.02
C ASP A 9 -9.37 20.02 26.97
N LEU A 10 -9.97 20.75 26.03
CA LEU A 10 -10.54 20.22 24.81
C LEU A 10 -9.38 19.55 24.06
N ILE A 11 -9.24 18.23 24.24
CA ILE A 11 -8.48 17.38 23.35
C ILE A 11 -8.99 17.72 21.95
N PRO A 12 -8.19 18.33 21.06
CA PRO A 12 -8.68 18.74 19.75
C PRO A 12 -9.22 17.47 19.09
N ALA A 13 -10.51 17.45 18.78
CA ALA A 13 -11.10 16.37 18.00
C ALA A 13 -10.19 16.18 16.78
N ALA A 14 -9.53 15.03 16.72
CA ALA A 14 -8.46 14.80 15.77
C ALA A 14 -8.96 15.18 14.37
N LYS A 15 -8.26 16.12 13.73
CA LYS A 15 -8.73 16.77 12.50
C LYS A 15 -9.04 15.70 11.45
N ARG A 16 -10.30 15.65 10.98
CA ARG A 16 -10.75 14.70 9.96
C ARG A 16 -9.83 14.81 8.72
N PRO A 17 -9.20 13.72 8.27
CA PRO A 17 -8.25 13.78 7.16
C PRO A 17 -8.89 14.24 5.85
N GLU A 18 -8.16 15.00 5.04
CA GLU A 18 -8.67 15.50 3.75
C GLU A 18 -8.95 14.38 2.75
N TRP A 19 -8.06 13.39 2.68
CA TRP A 19 -8.24 12.23 1.81
C TRP A 19 -9.55 11.48 2.11
N LEU A 20 -10.02 11.49 3.36
CA LEU A 20 -11.26 10.80 3.75
C LEU A 20 -12.47 11.50 3.13
N LYS A 21 -12.47 12.84 3.05
CA LYS A 21 -13.54 13.61 2.39
C LYS A 21 -13.65 13.24 0.91
N ILE A 22 -12.50 13.11 0.24
CA ILE A 22 -12.44 12.69 -1.18
C ILE A 22 -13.07 11.30 -1.34
N ILE A 23 -12.70 10.35 -0.48
CA ILE A 23 -13.25 9.00 -0.50
C ILE A 23 -14.75 9.00 -0.26
N GLU A 24 -15.21 9.73 0.76
CA GLU A 24 -16.63 9.85 1.10
C GLU A 24 -17.44 10.39 -0.09
N GLU A 25 -16.99 11.46 -0.73
CA GLU A 25 -17.64 12.02 -1.91
C GLU A 25 -17.74 11.00 -3.07
N LYS A 26 -16.69 10.20 -3.27
CA LYS A 26 -16.65 9.18 -4.34
C LYS A 26 -17.54 7.98 -4.01
N LEU A 27 -17.50 7.48 -2.78
CA LEU A 27 -18.26 6.29 -2.35
C LEU A 27 -19.71 6.59 -1.99
N ARG A 28 -20.08 7.85 -1.68
CA ARG A 28 -21.46 8.22 -1.30
C ARG A 28 -22.48 7.86 -2.38
N LYS A 29 -22.08 7.88 -3.65
CA LYS A 29 -22.94 7.47 -4.79
C LYS A 29 -23.21 5.96 -4.82
N GLU A 30 -22.32 5.15 -4.24
CA GLU A 30 -22.35 3.68 -4.30
C GLU A 30 -22.82 3.06 -2.97
N LYS A 31 -22.63 3.74 -1.84
CA LYS A 31 -22.94 3.27 -0.48
C LYS A 31 -23.82 4.25 0.32
N ALA A 32 -25.02 4.53 -0.17
CA ALA A 32 -26.00 5.27 0.63
C ALA A 32 -26.29 4.51 1.95
N ASN A 33 -26.07 5.17 3.09
CA ASN A 33 -26.40 4.69 4.45
C ASN A 33 -25.61 3.48 4.98
N LYS A 34 -24.43 3.16 4.42
CA LYS A 34 -23.51 2.14 4.99
C LYS A 34 -22.20 2.77 5.45
N LYS A 35 -21.63 2.23 6.54
CA LYS A 35 -20.30 2.61 6.99
C LYS A 35 -19.23 2.24 5.96
N ILE A 36 -18.21 3.07 5.84
CA ILE A 36 -17.02 2.83 5.01
C ILE A 36 -16.04 2.00 5.85
N LYS A 37 -15.69 0.80 5.38
CA LYS A 37 -14.74 -0.10 6.03
C LYS A 37 -13.32 0.21 5.58
N LEU A 38 -12.46 0.62 6.52
CA LEU A 38 -11.05 0.93 6.29
C LEU A 38 -10.15 -0.17 6.84
N GLY A 39 -9.35 -0.80 5.99
CA GLY A 39 -8.26 -1.68 6.43
C GLY A 39 -7.03 -0.85 6.75
N LEU A 40 -6.57 -0.87 8.01
CA LEU A 40 -5.41 -0.09 8.45
C LEU A 40 -4.14 -0.95 8.40
N VAL A 41 -3.21 -0.61 7.50
CA VAL A 41 -1.97 -1.34 7.25
C VAL A 41 -0.78 -0.51 7.73
N ASN A 42 -0.07 -0.99 8.75
CA ASN A 42 1.13 -0.34 9.28
C ASN A 42 0.88 1.07 9.86
N LEU A 43 -0.32 1.39 10.36
CA LEU A 43 -0.64 2.70 10.96
C LEU A 43 -0.37 2.79 12.48
N ASP A 44 0.20 1.75 13.09
CA ASP A 44 0.34 1.65 14.54
C ASP A 44 1.37 2.64 15.14
N HIS A 45 2.08 3.39 14.29
CA HIS A 45 3.11 4.34 14.69
C HIS A 45 2.71 5.77 14.31
N HIS A 46 2.93 6.72 15.24
CA HIS A 46 2.81 8.19 15.05
C HIS A 46 1.40 8.81 15.01
N GLY A 47 0.37 8.18 15.58
CA GLY A 47 -0.97 8.80 15.70
C GLY A 47 -1.67 9.06 14.34
N GLN A 48 -1.19 8.42 13.27
CA GLN A 48 -1.66 8.63 11.90
C GLN A 48 -3.12 8.18 11.69
N HIS A 49 -3.65 7.36 12.58
CA HIS A 49 -5.07 6.95 12.64
C HIS A 49 -5.90 7.70 13.67
N ASP A 50 -5.35 8.67 14.42
CA ASP A 50 -6.11 9.38 15.46
C ASP A 50 -7.28 10.18 14.86
N GLY A 51 -7.09 10.77 13.68
CA GLY A 51 -8.15 11.44 12.90
C GLY A 51 -9.23 10.50 12.34
N LEU A 52 -9.08 9.17 12.50
CA LEU A 52 -10.06 8.16 12.10
C LEU A 52 -10.84 7.59 13.28
N ARG A 53 -10.40 7.83 14.52
CA ARG A 53 -11.05 7.30 15.73
C ARG A 53 -12.37 8.04 15.98
N GLY A 54 -13.41 7.29 16.32
CA GLY A 54 -14.71 7.85 16.73
C GLY A 54 -15.58 8.40 15.60
N LEU A 55 -15.18 8.27 14.33
CA LEU A 55 -16.01 8.67 13.19
C LEU A 55 -17.18 7.70 13.00
N ALA A 56 -18.42 8.18 13.11
CA ALA A 56 -19.62 7.34 13.04
C ALA A 56 -19.81 6.68 11.67
N GLU A 57 -19.35 7.33 10.59
CA GLU A 57 -19.49 6.87 9.21
C GLU A 57 -18.45 5.82 8.81
N VAL A 58 -17.48 5.54 9.68
CA VAL A 58 -16.30 4.73 9.36
C VAL A 58 -16.20 3.53 10.31
N GLU A 59 -15.81 2.38 9.77
CA GLU A 59 -15.43 1.19 10.52
C GLU A 59 -13.96 0.90 10.23
N THR A 60 -13.10 0.91 11.24
CA THR A 60 -11.67 0.64 11.08
C THR A 60 -11.34 -0.80 11.45
N VAL A 61 -10.57 -1.46 10.58
CA VAL A 61 -10.15 -2.85 10.74
C VAL A 61 -8.62 -2.88 10.72
N PRO A 62 -7.95 -3.12 11.86
CA PRO A 62 -6.49 -3.22 11.88
C PRO A 62 -6.03 -4.49 11.14
N VAL A 63 -5.10 -4.32 10.21
CA VAL A 63 -4.48 -5.42 9.45
C VAL A 63 -3.19 -5.82 10.14
N ARG A 64 -3.13 -7.05 10.63
CA ARG A 64 -1.95 -7.63 11.27
C ARG A 64 -1.24 -8.57 10.31
N PHE A 65 0.06 -8.38 10.14
CA PHE A 65 0.94 -9.21 9.34
C PHE A 65 2.34 -9.24 9.97
N ASP A 66 3.06 -10.34 9.77
CA ASP A 66 4.39 -10.52 10.34
C ASP A 66 5.41 -9.70 9.56
N ARG A 67 6.13 -8.79 10.25
CA ARG A 67 7.21 -8.04 9.62
C ARG A 67 8.45 -8.93 9.46
N LEU A 68 9.16 -8.77 8.35
CA LEU A 68 10.45 -9.43 8.12
C LEU A 68 11.56 -8.78 8.97
N THR A 69 11.60 -9.10 10.28
CA THR A 69 12.57 -8.57 11.23
C THR A 69 13.38 -9.67 11.91
N GLY A 70 14.52 -9.29 12.51
CA GLY A 70 15.37 -10.19 13.30
C GLY A 70 15.86 -11.39 12.48
N VAL A 71 15.53 -12.59 12.94
CA VAL A 71 15.93 -13.86 12.34
C VAL A 71 15.32 -14.08 10.94
N ASN A 72 14.16 -13.47 10.67
CA ASN A 72 13.46 -13.57 9.39
C ASN A 72 13.76 -12.38 8.47
N LYS A 73 14.72 -11.52 8.81
CA LYS A 73 15.13 -10.42 7.95
C LYS A 73 15.77 -11.00 6.69
N ARG A 74 15.24 -10.60 5.55
CA ARG A 74 15.73 -10.93 4.22
C ARG A 74 16.31 -9.68 3.59
N GLU A 75 17.44 -9.80 2.90
CA GLU A 75 17.99 -8.69 2.13
C GLU A 75 17.28 -8.58 0.77
N TRP A 76 17.38 -7.41 0.14
CA TRP A 76 16.73 -7.14 -1.14
C TRP A 76 17.19 -8.12 -2.23
N GLU A 77 18.47 -8.45 -2.23
CA GLU A 77 19.14 -9.33 -3.18
C GLU A 77 18.65 -10.78 -3.11
N GLU A 78 18.02 -11.20 -2.00
CA GLU A 78 17.39 -12.52 -1.89
C GLU A 78 16.08 -12.62 -2.67
N TYR A 79 15.37 -11.50 -2.84
CA TYR A 79 14.15 -11.43 -3.66
C TYR A 79 14.45 -11.02 -5.11
N PHE A 80 15.47 -10.19 -5.29
CA PHE A 80 15.85 -9.62 -6.58
C PHE A 80 17.34 -9.79 -6.82
N PRO A 81 17.79 -11.02 -7.16
CA PRO A 81 19.17 -11.28 -7.49
C PRO A 81 19.56 -10.58 -8.80
N GLU A 82 20.84 -10.30 -8.96
CA GLU A 82 21.37 -9.67 -10.19
C GLU A 82 21.30 -10.59 -11.41
N TRP A 83 21.26 -11.91 -11.18
CA TRP A 83 21.15 -12.92 -12.22
C TRP A 83 20.21 -14.04 -11.80
N ILE A 84 19.36 -14.47 -12.73
CA ILE A 84 18.44 -15.60 -12.59
C ILE A 84 18.76 -16.56 -13.73
N ASP A 85 18.72 -17.86 -13.45
CA ASP A 85 18.84 -18.88 -14.49
C ASP A 85 17.52 -18.99 -15.26
N GLU A 86 17.30 -18.06 -16.19
CA GLU A 86 16.09 -17.98 -17.04
C GLU A 86 15.79 -19.30 -17.78
N HIS A 87 16.81 -20.15 -17.98
CA HIS A 87 16.69 -21.41 -18.71
C HIS A 87 16.50 -22.63 -17.78
N ASN A 88 16.44 -22.43 -16.46
CA ASN A 88 16.33 -23.48 -15.44
C ASN A 88 17.36 -24.61 -15.61
N LYS A 89 18.53 -24.31 -16.17
CA LYS A 89 19.60 -25.27 -16.44
C LYS A 89 20.18 -25.87 -15.16
N TRP A 90 20.16 -25.10 -14.07
CA TRP A 90 20.71 -25.42 -12.75
C TRP A 90 19.63 -25.55 -11.67
N GLY A 91 18.35 -25.44 -12.06
CA GLY A 91 17.18 -25.56 -11.20
C GLY A 91 16.29 -24.31 -11.23
N PRO A 92 15.04 -24.42 -10.76
CA PRO A 92 14.13 -23.29 -10.70
C PRO A 92 14.62 -22.23 -9.70
N PRO A 93 14.39 -20.93 -9.97
CA PRO A 93 14.69 -19.89 -9.01
C PRO A 93 13.89 -20.12 -7.73
N ARG A 94 14.56 -20.00 -6.58
CA ARG A 94 13.89 -20.03 -5.27
C ARG A 94 13.47 -18.62 -4.92
N CYS A 95 12.18 -18.36 -5.00
CA CYS A 95 11.56 -17.11 -4.57
C CYS A 95 11.21 -17.21 -3.09
N PRO A 96 11.86 -16.45 -2.19
CA PRO A 96 11.48 -16.45 -0.78
C PRO A 96 10.06 -15.91 -0.62
N ASP A 97 9.30 -16.45 0.33
CA ASP A 97 7.95 -15.97 0.62
C ASP A 97 8.00 -14.67 1.41
N ILE A 98 7.22 -13.68 0.97
CA ILE A 98 6.96 -12.46 1.75
C ILE A 98 5.67 -12.70 2.55
N PRO A 99 5.73 -12.67 3.90
CA PRO A 99 4.57 -12.95 4.72
C PRO A 99 3.48 -11.89 4.49
N LEU A 100 2.30 -12.38 4.11
CA LEU A 100 1.08 -11.60 3.93
C LEU A 100 0.10 -11.88 5.08
N PRO A 101 -0.82 -10.94 5.40
CA PRO A 101 -1.88 -11.21 6.36
C PRO A 101 -2.80 -12.34 5.86
N ALA A 102 -3.56 -12.94 6.77
CA ALA A 102 -4.62 -13.88 6.41
C ALA A 102 -5.75 -13.16 5.64
N LEU A 103 -5.61 -13.05 4.32
CA LEU A 103 -6.42 -12.20 3.44
C LEU A 103 -7.92 -12.46 3.54
N GLY A 104 -8.33 -13.71 3.76
CA GLY A 104 -9.75 -14.07 3.91
C GLY A 104 -10.46 -13.37 5.07
N ARG A 105 -9.72 -12.84 6.06
CA ARG A 105 -10.30 -12.03 7.17
C ARG A 105 -10.62 -10.59 6.77
N TYR A 106 -10.18 -10.16 5.59
CA TYR A 106 -10.20 -8.77 5.14
C TYR A 106 -10.80 -8.64 3.74
N ALA A 107 -11.79 -9.49 3.41
CA ALA A 107 -12.38 -9.57 2.07
C ALA A 107 -13.50 -8.55 1.82
N ASP A 108 -13.80 -7.68 2.78
CA ASP A 108 -14.91 -6.73 2.70
C ASP A 108 -14.54 -5.25 2.90
N LEU A 109 -13.29 -4.86 2.64
CA LEU A 109 -12.79 -3.49 2.80
C LEU A 109 -13.14 -2.56 1.63
N ASP A 110 -13.58 -1.34 1.93
CA ASP A 110 -13.86 -0.30 0.92
C ASP A 110 -12.61 0.51 0.57
N VAL A 111 -11.73 0.65 1.57
CA VAL A 111 -10.50 1.41 1.46
C VAL A 111 -9.42 0.67 2.22
N VAL A 112 -8.23 0.59 1.63
CA VAL A 112 -7.02 0.17 2.33
C VAL A 112 -6.20 1.41 2.60
N VAL A 113 -5.95 1.70 3.88
CA VAL A 113 -5.12 2.82 4.30
C VAL A 113 -3.77 2.24 4.76
N ALA A 114 -2.68 2.70 4.17
CA ALA A 114 -1.34 2.20 4.44
C ALA A 114 -0.37 3.33 4.78
N SER A 115 0.44 3.12 5.82
CA SER A 115 1.60 3.99 6.09
C SER A 115 2.86 3.33 5.59
N VAL A 116 3.54 3.97 4.64
CA VAL A 116 4.72 3.40 3.99
C VAL A 116 5.99 3.89 4.69
N PRO A 117 6.87 2.98 5.15
CA PRO A 117 8.15 3.38 5.70
C PRO A 117 9.01 4.09 4.63
N CYS A 118 9.72 5.13 5.05
CA CYS A 118 10.64 5.89 4.20
C CYS A 118 11.93 5.13 3.85
N GLY A 119 12.17 4.00 4.51
CA GLY A 119 13.41 3.25 4.45
C GLY A 119 14.59 3.95 5.12
N ASN A 120 15.71 3.23 5.22
CA ASN A 120 16.93 3.76 5.78
C ASN A 120 17.69 4.55 4.71
N SER A 121 17.98 5.82 4.98
CA SER A 121 18.59 6.81 4.08
C SER A 121 19.99 6.46 3.55
N THR A 122 20.60 5.37 4.05
CA THR A 122 21.97 4.95 3.70
C THR A 122 22.05 4.05 2.48
N LYS A 123 20.97 3.36 2.09
CA LYS A 123 20.89 2.62 0.84
C LYS A 123 19.93 3.38 -0.08
N LYS A 124 20.40 3.74 -1.28
CA LYS A 124 19.62 4.42 -2.32
C LYS A 124 18.25 3.74 -2.46
N GLY A 125 17.19 4.53 -2.53
CA GLY A 125 15.80 4.09 -2.51
C GLY A 125 15.43 2.97 -3.49
N VAL A 126 14.19 2.51 -3.39
CA VAL A 126 13.59 1.33 -4.06
C VAL A 126 13.95 -0.01 -3.39
N ARG A 127 15.18 -0.20 -2.88
CA ARG A 127 15.62 -1.49 -2.30
C ARG A 127 15.26 -1.70 -0.82
N ASP A 128 13.99 -1.49 -0.46
CA ASP A 128 13.49 -1.70 0.90
C ASP A 128 12.42 -2.79 0.91
N VAL A 129 12.77 -3.94 1.51
CA VAL A 129 11.90 -5.13 1.62
C VAL A 129 10.66 -4.83 2.46
N PHE A 130 10.76 -4.02 3.52
CA PHE A 130 9.61 -3.70 4.36
C PHE A 130 8.67 -2.71 3.66
N ARG A 131 9.24 -1.74 2.93
CA ARG A 131 8.48 -0.87 2.03
C ARG A 131 7.71 -1.70 0.99
N LEU A 132 8.38 -2.66 0.35
CA LEU A 132 7.76 -3.57 -0.60
C LEU A 132 6.63 -4.38 0.05
N GLN A 133 6.89 -4.97 1.22
CA GLN A 133 5.91 -5.75 1.97
C GLN A 133 4.63 -4.94 2.23
N VAL A 134 4.72 -3.70 2.72
CA VAL A 134 3.54 -2.85 2.97
C VAL A 134 2.74 -2.60 1.69
N ASN A 135 3.41 -2.32 0.57
CA ASN A 135 2.74 -2.10 -0.71
C ASN A 135 2.06 -3.37 -1.22
N MET A 136 2.70 -4.53 -1.06
CA MET A 136 2.13 -5.84 -1.41
C MET A 136 0.91 -6.19 -0.57
N VAL A 137 0.97 -5.96 0.75
CA VAL A 137 -0.17 -6.15 1.65
C VAL A 137 -1.33 -5.26 1.20
N ALA A 138 -1.07 -3.99 0.89
CA ALA A 138 -2.11 -3.07 0.45
C ALA A 138 -2.76 -3.51 -0.88
N ALA A 139 -1.96 -3.96 -1.85
CA ALA A 139 -2.44 -4.46 -3.13
C ALA A 139 -3.29 -5.73 -2.97
N ASN A 140 -2.79 -6.71 -2.20
CA ASN A 140 -3.48 -7.96 -1.94
C ASN A 140 -4.84 -7.76 -1.25
N LEU A 141 -4.91 -6.86 -0.27
CA LEU A 141 -6.15 -6.52 0.41
C LEU A 141 -7.15 -5.85 -0.55
N ALA A 142 -6.66 -4.94 -1.39
CA ALA A 142 -7.49 -4.28 -2.38
C ALA A 142 -8.07 -5.28 -3.39
N VAL A 143 -7.25 -6.21 -3.89
CA VAL A 143 -7.70 -7.28 -4.80
C VAL A 143 -8.67 -8.22 -4.09
N THR A 144 -8.33 -8.71 -2.90
CA THR A 144 -9.17 -9.63 -2.13
C THR A 144 -10.53 -9.01 -1.83
N SER A 145 -10.55 -7.74 -1.44
CA SER A 145 -11.80 -7.00 -1.21
C SER A 145 -12.53 -6.61 -2.48
N GLY A 146 -11.84 -6.44 -3.61
CA GLY A 146 -12.44 -6.08 -4.90
C GLY A 146 -12.98 -7.27 -5.69
N TRP A 147 -12.49 -8.48 -5.39
CA TRP A 147 -12.82 -9.70 -6.12
C TRP A 147 -13.91 -10.49 -5.41
N GLY A 148 -15.02 -10.76 -6.10
CA GLY A 148 -16.13 -11.53 -5.53
C GLY A 148 -15.88 -13.04 -5.68
N ASN A 149 -16.64 -13.84 -4.93
CA ASN A 149 -16.59 -15.31 -4.92
C ASN A 149 -16.77 -15.98 -6.30
N HIS A 150 -17.24 -15.24 -7.33
CA HIS A 150 -17.50 -15.75 -8.68
C HIS A 150 -16.45 -15.35 -9.73
N GLY A 151 -15.23 -14.99 -9.33
CA GLY A 151 -14.18 -14.73 -10.31
C GLY A 151 -14.30 -13.38 -11.04
N ARG A 152 -15.20 -12.49 -10.60
CA ARG A 152 -15.44 -11.15 -11.19
C ARG A 152 -15.14 -10.05 -10.17
N VAL A 153 -14.68 -8.90 -10.67
CA VAL A 153 -14.60 -7.66 -9.88
C VAL A 153 -16.03 -7.30 -9.47
N HIS A 154 -16.28 -7.25 -8.17
CA HIS A 154 -17.62 -7.02 -7.61
C HIS A 154 -17.77 -5.63 -7.00
N ARG A 155 -16.66 -4.97 -6.66
CA ARG A 155 -16.64 -3.63 -6.05
C ARG A 155 -15.32 -2.92 -6.30
N MET A 156 -15.39 -1.59 -6.27
CA MET A 156 -14.20 -0.75 -6.26
C MET A 156 -13.65 -0.68 -4.83
N VAL A 157 -12.32 -0.71 -4.70
CA VAL A 157 -11.60 -0.53 -3.43
C VAL A 157 -10.56 0.54 -3.65
N TYR A 158 -10.57 1.57 -2.81
CA TYR A 158 -9.57 2.64 -2.86
C TYR A 158 -8.35 2.25 -2.04
N VAL A 159 -7.18 2.75 -2.42
CA VAL A 159 -5.95 2.58 -1.63
C VAL A 159 -5.39 3.95 -1.29
N VAL A 160 -5.18 4.21 -0.01
CA VAL A 160 -4.70 5.50 0.50
C VAL A 160 -3.36 5.27 1.17
N PHE A 161 -2.33 5.97 0.71
CA PHE A 161 -1.04 6.02 1.36
C PHE A 161 -0.94 7.29 2.18
N VAL A 162 -0.64 7.18 3.47
CA VAL A 162 -0.46 8.33 4.37
C VAL A 162 1.02 8.49 4.73
N GLY A 163 1.44 9.73 4.97
CA GLY A 163 2.81 10.10 5.31
C GLY A 163 3.56 10.75 4.15
N SER A 164 4.89 10.83 4.25
CA SER A 164 5.71 11.57 3.28
C SER A 164 6.33 10.73 2.17
N CYS A 165 6.31 9.40 2.32
CA CYS A 165 7.17 8.52 1.52
C CYS A 165 6.49 7.82 0.35
N GLY A 166 5.19 7.99 0.18
CA GLY A 166 4.42 7.53 -0.98
C GLY A 166 4.46 6.01 -1.23
N PRO A 167 3.66 5.50 -2.17
CA PRO A 167 3.74 4.09 -2.56
C PRO A 167 4.91 3.78 -3.50
N MET A 168 5.05 2.51 -3.84
CA MET A 168 5.86 2.05 -4.99
C MET A 168 5.04 2.20 -6.27
N VAL A 169 5.48 3.08 -7.17
CA VAL A 169 4.75 3.43 -8.41
C VAL A 169 4.66 2.25 -9.39
N GLU A 170 5.54 1.27 -9.21
CA GLU A 170 5.57 0.00 -9.92
C GLU A 170 4.34 -0.85 -9.61
N ILE A 171 3.81 -0.74 -8.39
CA ILE A 171 2.61 -1.43 -7.93
C ILE A 171 1.39 -0.51 -8.15
N PHE A 172 1.49 0.74 -7.72
CA PHE A 172 0.42 1.76 -7.79
C PHE A 172 0.74 2.83 -8.82
N ARG A 173 0.17 2.67 -10.02
CA ARG A 173 0.51 3.49 -11.18
C ARG A 173 -0.05 4.91 -11.08
N CYS A 174 0.63 5.87 -11.70
CA CYS A 174 0.16 7.25 -11.81
C CYS A 174 -1.22 7.37 -12.47
N ASP A 175 -1.56 6.49 -13.42
CA ASP A 175 -2.88 6.48 -14.09
C ASP A 175 -4.03 6.17 -13.12
N ASP A 176 -3.75 5.44 -12.04
CA ASP A 176 -4.71 5.09 -11.00
C ASP A 176 -4.78 6.15 -9.88
N LEU A 177 -3.94 7.19 -9.93
CA LEU A 177 -3.88 8.23 -8.91
C LEU A 177 -5.06 9.19 -9.04
N VAL A 178 -5.84 9.32 -7.98
CA VAL A 178 -7.01 10.21 -7.91
C VAL A 178 -6.61 11.60 -7.43
N LYS A 179 -5.82 11.65 -6.36
CA LYS A 179 -5.37 12.89 -5.72
C LYS A 179 -4.16 12.60 -4.85
N HIS A 180 -3.25 13.55 -4.74
CA HIS A 180 -2.22 13.51 -3.70
C HIS A 180 -1.97 14.91 -3.15
N GLN A 181 -1.44 14.93 -1.93
CA GLN A 181 -0.84 16.09 -1.30
C GLN A 181 0.58 15.70 -0.88
N LYS A 182 1.56 16.36 -1.49
CA LYS A 182 2.98 16.03 -1.29
C LYS A 182 3.31 16.09 0.20
N GLY A 183 3.89 15.01 0.71
CA GLY A 183 4.28 14.94 2.13
C GLY A 183 3.17 14.44 3.06
N GLU A 184 1.93 14.30 2.59
CA GLU A 184 0.79 13.95 3.45
C GLU A 184 0.05 12.69 3.02
N TYR A 185 -0.42 12.62 1.78
CA TYR A 185 -1.21 11.48 1.32
C TYR A 185 -1.24 11.29 -0.21
N TRP A 186 -1.56 10.06 -0.63
CA TRP A 186 -1.91 9.69 -2.00
C TRP A 186 -3.16 8.81 -2.00
N VAL A 187 -4.15 9.15 -2.81
CA VAL A 187 -5.39 8.39 -3.01
C VAL A 187 -5.35 7.75 -4.37
N TYR A 188 -5.43 6.42 -4.42
CA TYR A 188 -5.48 5.62 -5.63
C TYR A 188 -6.83 4.94 -5.79
N ARG A 189 -7.25 4.80 -7.04
CA ARG A 189 -8.38 3.98 -7.49
C ARG A 189 -7.86 2.95 -8.48
N PRO A 190 -7.22 1.89 -7.99
CA PRO A 190 -6.53 0.95 -8.87
C PRO A 190 -7.49 0.04 -9.61
N GLU A 191 -7.10 -0.34 -10.83
CA GLU A 191 -7.84 -1.30 -11.63
C GLU A 191 -7.58 -2.74 -11.14
N MET A 192 -8.59 -3.37 -10.51
CA MET A 192 -8.46 -4.68 -9.86
C MET A 192 -7.97 -5.81 -10.79
N ARG A 193 -8.30 -5.77 -12.08
CA ARG A 193 -7.82 -6.78 -13.04
C ARG A 193 -6.31 -6.67 -13.27
N ARG A 194 -5.79 -5.45 -13.31
CA ARG A 194 -4.38 -5.16 -13.54
C ARG A 194 -3.57 -5.34 -12.26
N LEU A 195 -4.14 -5.01 -11.11
CA LEU A 195 -3.59 -5.44 -9.82
C LEU A 195 -3.57 -6.97 -9.72
N LYS A 196 -4.66 -7.67 -10.06
CA LYS A 196 -4.70 -9.14 -9.95
C LYS A 196 -3.81 -9.86 -10.97
N GLN A 197 -3.59 -9.33 -12.16
CA GLN A 197 -2.58 -9.89 -13.06
C GLN A 197 -1.18 -9.91 -12.42
N LYS A 198 -0.94 -9.05 -11.42
CA LYS A 198 0.25 -9.09 -10.57
C LYS A 198 0.11 -10.02 -9.34
N GLU A 199 -1.05 -10.60 -9.06
CA GLU A 199 -1.31 -11.43 -7.86
C GLU A 199 -1.68 -12.88 -8.19
N ASN A 200 -2.14 -13.18 -9.42
CA ASN A 200 -2.60 -14.52 -9.80
C ASN A 200 -1.44 -15.54 -10.00
N ASN A 201 -0.20 -15.07 -9.87
CA ASN A 201 0.94 -15.92 -9.55
C ASN A 201 1.10 -15.87 -8.04
N GLN A 202 0.99 -17.03 -7.38
CA GLN A 202 1.32 -17.22 -5.95
C GLN A 202 2.77 -16.77 -5.63
N HIS A 203 3.55 -16.40 -6.64
CA HIS A 203 4.85 -15.75 -6.58
C HIS A 203 4.79 -14.36 -7.24
N LEU A 204 4.83 -13.32 -6.41
CA LEU A 204 5.01 -11.92 -6.83
C LEU A 204 6.38 -11.66 -7.50
N VAL A 205 7.24 -12.67 -7.56
CA VAL A 205 8.57 -12.60 -8.20
C VAL A 205 8.47 -12.83 -9.72
N ASP A 206 7.56 -13.70 -10.20
CA ASP A 206 7.37 -13.95 -11.64
C ASP A 206 6.75 -12.75 -12.39
N VAL A 207 6.01 -11.90 -11.69
CA VAL A 207 5.43 -10.65 -12.23
C VAL A 207 6.52 -9.63 -12.56
N MET A 208 7.61 -9.70 -11.83
CA MET A 208 8.82 -8.95 -12.11
C MET A 208 9.71 -9.68 -13.12
N GLU A 209 9.31 -10.74 -13.80
CA GLU A 209 10.04 -11.25 -14.99
C GLU A 209 9.30 -10.90 -16.29
N ASP A 210 7.96 -10.96 -16.28
CA ASP A 210 7.14 -10.81 -17.49
C ASP A 210 6.52 -9.42 -17.69
N SER A 211 6.61 -8.53 -16.70
CA SER A 211 6.19 -7.15 -16.88
C SER A 211 7.22 -6.41 -17.73
N ALA A 212 6.74 -5.62 -18.71
CA ALA A 212 7.53 -4.57 -19.33
C ALA A 212 8.23 -3.66 -18.29
N SER A 213 7.80 -3.69 -17.02
CA SER A 213 8.44 -3.07 -15.87
C SER A 213 9.80 -3.70 -15.48
N PHE A 214 10.06 -5.00 -15.67
CA PHE A 214 11.40 -5.58 -15.41
C PHE A 214 12.40 -5.25 -16.51
N LYS A 215 11.97 -5.32 -17.77
CA LYS A 215 12.75 -4.78 -18.90
C LYS A 215 12.94 -3.27 -18.76
N PHE A 216 11.95 -2.54 -18.24
CA PHE A 216 12.10 -1.13 -17.88
C PHE A 216 13.08 -0.93 -16.72
N TYR A 217 13.06 -1.76 -15.68
CA TYR A 217 13.98 -1.68 -14.53
C TYR A 217 15.42 -2.05 -14.87
N GLN A 218 15.63 -3.09 -15.69
CA GLN A 218 16.94 -3.44 -16.23
C GLN A 218 17.45 -2.34 -17.17
N ASN A 219 16.60 -1.78 -18.05
CA ASN A 219 16.97 -0.65 -18.91
C ASN A 219 17.22 0.65 -18.11
N PHE A 220 16.46 0.91 -17.04
CA PHE A 220 16.63 2.09 -16.18
C PHE A 220 17.91 1.98 -15.32
N SER A 221 18.21 0.79 -14.81
CA SER A 221 19.47 0.52 -14.10
C SER A 221 20.69 0.64 -15.02
N GLN A 222 20.58 0.21 -16.29
CA GLN A 222 21.69 0.31 -17.26
C GLN A 222 21.90 1.72 -17.85
N ASN A 223 20.84 2.56 -17.98
CA ASN A 223 20.95 3.92 -18.51
C ASN A 223 21.07 5.04 -17.45
N SER A 224 21.04 4.71 -16.16
CA SER A 224 21.11 5.70 -15.07
C SER A 224 22.46 6.41 -14.91
N THR A 225 23.44 6.14 -15.78
CA THR A 225 24.65 6.98 -15.91
C THR A 225 24.42 8.24 -16.75
N ASN A 226 23.30 8.39 -17.49
CA ASN A 226 23.08 9.51 -18.42
C ASN A 226 21.64 10.08 -18.41
N PHE A 227 21.06 10.39 -17.25
CA PHE A 227 19.85 11.24 -17.22
C PHE A 227 20.01 12.42 -16.28
N THR A 228 20.48 13.53 -16.86
CA THR A 228 20.32 14.88 -16.33
C THR A 228 18.84 15.23 -16.41
N ILE A 229 18.24 15.62 -15.28
CA ILE A 229 16.88 16.15 -15.23
C ILE A 229 16.90 17.49 -15.97
N ALA A 230 16.16 17.60 -17.07
CA ALA A 230 15.77 18.89 -17.63
C ALA A 230 14.61 19.41 -16.78
N GLU A 231 14.85 20.51 -16.06
CA GLU A 231 13.81 21.37 -15.52
C GLU A 231 13.22 22.19 -16.67
N GLU A 232 11.90 22.18 -16.82
CA GLU A 232 11.06 23.30 -17.28
C GLU A 232 9.64 23.13 -16.71
#